data_AF-A0A931QQE9-F1
#
_entry.id   AF-A0A931QQE9-F1
#
_cell.length_a   1.000
_cell.length_b   1.000
_cell.length_c   1.000
_cell.angle_alpha   90.00
_cell.angle_beta   90.00
_cell.angle_gamma   90.00
#
_symmetry.space_group_name_H-M   'P 1'
#
loop_
_entity.id
_entity.type
_entity.pdbx_description
1 polymer ?
#
loop_
_entity_poly.entity_id
_entity_poly.type
_entity_poly.pdbx_seq_one_letter_code
_entity_poly.pdbx_strand_id
1 'polypeptide(L)'
;MPVEAINGCCYGRVVKTDKGEYQKIAGQRFWELISDNSELYTEIIEPLAYQSKERNIEYDSEYAKQINIFSLQFANEFCVDGVINWNKIVQFNSGKEKVKVNL
;
A
#
# COMPACT_ATOMS: atom_id res chain seq x y z
N MET A 1 15.71 -18.07 28.77
CA MET A 1 14.95 -18.58 27.60
C MET A 1 15.55 -17.91 26.38
N PRO A 2 16.01 -18.64 25.35
CA PRO A 2 16.49 -18.03 24.12
C PRO A 2 15.33 -17.32 23.41
N VAL A 3 15.61 -16.18 22.79
CA VAL A 3 14.65 -15.44 21.95
C VAL A 3 14.92 -15.80 20.50
N GLU A 4 13.87 -16.07 19.72
CA GLU A 4 13.97 -16.42 18.30
C GLU A 4 13.31 -15.33 17.43
N ALA A 5 14.00 -14.94 16.35
CA ALA A 5 13.48 -13.97 15.40
C ALA A 5 12.61 -14.67 14.33
N ILE A 6 11.39 -14.15 14.13
CA ILE A 6 10.42 -14.71 13.18
C ILE A 6 10.02 -13.65 12.15
N ASN A 7 10.13 -13.99 10.87
CA ASN A 7 9.50 -13.30 9.76
C ASN A 7 8.18 -13.99 9.41
N GLY A 8 7.08 -13.44 9.91
CA GLY A 8 5.73 -13.93 9.67
C GLY A 8 5.11 -13.36 8.40
N CYS A 9 4.62 -14.23 7.53
CA CYS A 9 3.87 -13.85 6.32
C CYS A 9 2.41 -14.31 6.43
N CYS A 10 1.46 -13.38 6.35
CA CYS A 10 0.03 -13.69 6.49
C CYS A 10 -0.47 -14.74 5.49
N TYR A 11 0.08 -14.76 4.27
CA TYR A 11 -0.35 -15.64 3.18
C TYR A 11 0.85 -16.27 2.46
N GLY A 12 0.57 -17.35 1.74
CA GLY A 12 1.56 -18.16 1.02
C GLY A 12 1.97 -19.42 1.77
N ARG A 13 2.91 -20.17 1.20
CA ARG A 13 3.47 -21.40 1.80
C ARG A 13 4.99 -21.33 1.79
N VAL A 14 5.61 -21.70 2.91
CA VAL A 14 7.07 -21.77 3.03
C VAL A 14 7.47 -23.20 3.34
N VAL A 15 8.27 -23.79 2.44
CA VAL A 15 8.78 -25.17 2.59
C VAL A 15 9.96 -25.21 3.54
N LYS A 16 10.91 -24.26 3.39
CA LYS A 16 12.09 -24.13 4.26
C LYS A 16 11.97 -22.87 5.12
N THR A 17 11.76 -23.07 6.42
CA THR A 17 11.55 -21.99 7.39
C THR A 17 12.86 -21.33 7.79
N ASP A 18 13.91 -22.12 8.01
CA ASP A 18 15.20 -21.60 8.47
C ASP A 18 15.91 -20.76 7.39
N LYS A 19 16.23 -19.52 7.74
CA LYS A 19 17.02 -18.55 6.96
C LYS A 19 18.37 -18.21 7.60
N GLY A 20 18.78 -18.94 8.64
CA GLY A 20 20.01 -18.73 9.39
C GLY A 20 19.82 -17.73 10.52
N GLU A 21 19.47 -16.48 10.18
CA GLU A 21 19.31 -15.41 11.18
C GLU A 21 17.89 -15.34 11.78
N TYR A 22 16.91 -15.91 11.09
CA TYR A 22 15.50 -15.91 11.49
C TYR A 22 14.75 -17.09 10.86
N GLN A 23 13.58 -17.43 11.41
CA GLN A 23 12.63 -18.34 10.75
C GLN A 23 11.65 -17.56 9.89
N LYS A 24 11.43 -18.00 8.67
CA LYS A 24 10.33 -17.53 7.82
C LYS A 24 9.17 -18.51 7.89
N ILE A 25 8.00 -18.06 8.33
CA ILE A 25 6.77 -18.86 8.37
C ILE A 25 5.65 -18.13 7.62
N ALA A 26 4.74 -18.89 7.02
CA ALA A 26 3.68 -18.31 6.19
C ALA A 26 2.36 -19.06 6.30
N GLY A 27 1.25 -18.34 6.06
CA GLY A 27 -0.10 -18.91 5.99
C GLY A 27 -0.53 -19.50 7.32
N GLN A 28 -1.16 -20.68 7.29
CA GLN A 28 -1.67 -21.38 8.47
C GLN A 28 -0.65 -21.44 9.62
N ARG A 29 0.61 -21.80 9.33
CA ARG A 29 1.68 -21.89 10.35
C ARG A 29 1.98 -20.58 11.05
N PHE A 30 1.85 -19.45 10.35
CA PHE A 30 2.05 -18.14 10.94
C PHE A 30 0.89 -17.77 11.86
N TRP A 31 -0.34 -17.94 11.38
CA TRP A 31 -1.53 -17.60 12.15
C TRP A 31 -1.66 -18.49 13.39
N GLU A 32 -1.44 -19.79 13.24
CA GLU A 32 -1.43 -20.75 14.35
C GLU A 32 -0.37 -20.40 15.39
N LEU A 33 0.84 -20.00 14.99
CA LEU A 33 1.90 -19.63 15.94
C LEU A 33 1.50 -18.47 16.86
N ILE A 34 0.82 -17.47 16.33
CA ILE A 34 0.53 -16.24 17.09
C ILE A 34 -0.80 -16.29 17.85
N SER A 35 -1.64 -17.30 17.57
CA SER A 35 -3.00 -17.37 18.11
C SER A 35 -3.38 -18.71 18.75
N ASP A 36 -2.53 -19.75 18.64
CA ASP A 36 -2.86 -21.13 18.99
C ASP A 36 -4.15 -21.65 18.31
N ASN A 37 -4.48 -21.13 17.11
CA ASN A 37 -5.67 -21.51 16.35
C ASN A 37 -5.29 -21.86 14.91
N SER A 38 -5.41 -23.14 14.55
CA SER A 38 -5.08 -23.65 13.22
C SER A 38 -6.02 -23.17 12.11
N GLU A 39 -7.22 -22.69 12.46
CA GLU A 39 -8.26 -22.28 11.52
C GLU A 39 -8.31 -20.75 11.31
N LEU A 40 -7.55 -19.99 12.11
CA LEU A 40 -7.60 -18.53 12.08
C LEU A 40 -7.31 -17.96 10.67
N TYR A 41 -6.41 -18.59 9.91
CA TYR A 41 -6.04 -18.14 8.56
C TYR A 41 -7.23 -18.14 7.56
N THR A 42 -8.27 -18.94 7.82
CA THR A 42 -9.52 -18.94 7.06
C THR A 42 -10.60 -18.11 7.73
N GLU A 43 -10.68 -18.12 9.05
CA GLU A 43 -11.69 -17.37 9.82
C GLU A 43 -11.58 -15.85 9.59
N ILE A 44 -10.37 -15.32 9.38
CA ILE A 44 -10.17 -13.89 9.13
C ILE A 44 -10.67 -13.43 7.75
N ILE A 45 -10.90 -14.33 6.79
CA ILE A 45 -11.25 -13.96 5.41
C ILE A 45 -12.61 -13.25 5.37
N GLU A 46 -13.62 -13.80 6.06
CA GLU A 46 -14.99 -13.25 6.02
C GLU A 46 -15.08 -11.85 6.68
N PRO A 47 -14.55 -11.62 7.90
CA PRO A 47 -14.49 -10.28 8.49
C PRO A 47 -13.73 -9.27 7.62
N LEU A 48 -12.60 -9.65 7.03
CA LEU A 48 -11.84 -8.79 6.12
C LEU A 48 -12.62 -8.47 4.85
N ALA A 49 -13.33 -9.45 4.28
CA ALA A 49 -14.15 -9.27 3.08
C ALA A 49 -15.36 -8.37 3.34
N TYR A 50 -16.01 -8.48 4.50
CA TYR A 50 -17.14 -7.61 4.85
C TYR A 50 -16.68 -6.17 5.12
N GLN A 51 -15.68 -5.99 5.98
CA GLN A 51 -15.17 -4.66 6.34
C GLN A 51 -14.51 -3.93 5.16
N SER A 52 -13.90 -4.66 4.22
CA SER A 52 -13.36 -4.04 3.00
C SER A 52 -14.47 -3.43 2.16
N LYS A 53 -15.64 -4.05 2.02
CA LYS A 53 -16.76 -3.48 1.25
C LYS A 53 -17.25 -2.15 1.83
N GLU A 54 -17.39 -2.05 3.15
CA GLU A 54 -17.83 -0.81 3.80
C GLU A 54 -16.78 0.30 3.63
N ARG A 55 -15.51 -0.01 3.85
CA ARG A 55 -14.40 0.96 3.67
C ARG A 55 -14.19 1.33 2.22
N ASN A 56 -14.50 0.45 1.26
CA ASN A 56 -14.35 0.73 -0.17
C ASN A 56 -15.25 1.88 -0.62
N ILE A 57 -16.47 2.00 -0.11
CA ILE A 57 -17.37 3.09 -0.51
C ILE A 57 -16.82 4.45 -0.08
N GLU A 58 -16.35 4.57 1.15
CA GLU A 58 -15.71 5.78 1.66
C GLU A 58 -14.38 6.06 0.93
N TYR A 59 -13.58 5.01 0.74
CA TYR A 59 -12.32 5.09 -0.01
C TYR A 59 -12.54 5.57 -1.44
N ASP A 60 -13.50 5.01 -2.17
CA ASP A 60 -13.79 5.36 -3.56
C ASP A 60 -14.21 6.83 -3.68
N SER A 61 -15.02 7.31 -2.72
CA SER A 61 -15.42 8.72 -2.64
C SER A 61 -14.23 9.65 -2.39
N GLU A 62 -13.42 9.39 -1.37
CA GLU A 62 -12.25 10.22 -1.07
C GLU A 62 -11.16 10.10 -2.16
N TYR A 63 -11.01 8.93 -2.78
CA TYR A 63 -10.12 8.72 -3.91
C TYR A 63 -10.55 9.56 -5.12
N ALA A 64 -11.83 9.52 -5.51
CA ALA A 64 -12.36 10.33 -6.61
C ALA A 64 -12.19 11.83 -6.34
N LYS A 65 -12.44 12.27 -5.10
CA LYS A 65 -12.18 13.64 -4.66
C LYS A 65 -10.71 14.02 -4.78
N GLN A 66 -9.79 13.13 -4.38
CA GLN A 66 -8.36 13.38 -4.46
C GLN A 66 -7.88 13.46 -5.93
N ILE A 67 -8.43 12.62 -6.81
CA ILE A 67 -8.20 12.72 -8.26
C ILE A 67 -8.62 14.09 -8.80
N ASN A 68 -9.79 14.60 -8.40
CA ASN A 68 -10.26 15.92 -8.84
C ASN A 68 -9.36 17.05 -8.34
N ILE A 69 -8.96 17.01 -7.06
CA ILE A 69 -8.05 18.00 -6.46
C ILE A 69 -6.73 18.01 -7.22
N PHE A 70 -6.10 16.85 -7.41
CA PHE A 70 -4.83 16.75 -8.12
C PHE A 70 -4.93 17.13 -9.59
N SER A 71 -6.03 16.78 -10.25
CA SER A 71 -6.27 17.17 -11.65
C SER A 71 -6.40 18.69 -11.79
N LEU A 72 -7.09 19.34 -10.84
CA LEU A 72 -7.24 20.80 -10.82
C LEU A 72 -5.91 21.48 -10.52
N GLN A 73 -5.17 21.01 -9.52
CA GLN A 73 -3.84 21.52 -9.19
C GLN A 73 -2.87 21.36 -10.37
N PHE A 74 -2.87 20.19 -11.01
CA PHE A 74 -2.08 19.92 -12.20
C PHE A 74 -2.46 20.86 -13.34
N ALA A 75 -3.75 21.03 -13.63
CA ALA A 75 -4.21 21.90 -14.70
C ALA A 75 -3.82 23.36 -14.44
N ASN A 76 -4.00 23.85 -13.21
CA ASN A 76 -3.65 25.23 -12.85
C ASN A 76 -2.15 25.48 -12.92
N GLU A 77 -1.32 24.50 -12.54
CA GLU A 77 0.13 24.67 -12.50
C GLU A 77 0.80 24.38 -13.85
N PHE A 78 0.36 23.35 -14.57
CA PHE A 78 1.08 22.82 -15.71
C PHE A 78 0.35 22.95 -17.05
N CYS A 79 -0.87 23.50 -17.11
CA CYS A 79 -1.55 23.77 -18.37
C CYS A 79 -1.64 25.27 -18.69
N VAL A 80 -1.60 25.60 -19.97
CA VAL A 80 -1.85 26.94 -20.52
C VAL A 80 -2.94 26.81 -21.58
N ASP A 81 -4.03 27.55 -21.42
CA ASP A 81 -5.23 27.47 -22.30
C ASP A 81 -5.75 26.04 -22.49
N GLY A 82 -5.67 25.21 -21.44
CA GLY A 82 -6.08 23.81 -21.47
C GLY A 82 -5.09 22.84 -22.11
N VAL A 83 -3.94 23.32 -22.59
CA VAL A 83 -2.87 22.50 -23.18
C VAL A 83 -1.73 22.30 -22.17
N ILE A 84 -1.25 21.07 -22.02
CA ILE A 84 -0.15 20.75 -21.11
C ILE A 84 1.15 21.42 -21.57
N ASN A 85 1.80 22.15 -20.66
CA ASN A 85 3.14 22.68 -20.84
C ASN A 85 4.19 21.65 -20.38
N TRP A 86 4.54 20.75 -21.30
CA TRP A 86 5.51 19.68 -21.04
C TRP A 86 6.89 20.19 -20.61
N ASN A 87 7.35 21.31 -21.16
CA ASN A 87 8.64 21.89 -20.78
C ASN A 87 8.66 22.28 -19.30
N LYS A 88 7.57 22.87 -18.79
CA LYS A 88 7.45 23.22 -17.36
C LYS A 88 7.47 21.98 -16.46
N ILE A 89 6.80 20.89 -16.86
CA ILE A 89 6.81 19.61 -16.12
C ILE A 89 8.24 19.05 -16.03
N VAL A 90 8.94 18.99 -17.17
CA VAL A 90 10.31 18.45 -17.23
C VAL A 90 11.26 19.32 -16.40
N GLN A 91 11.14 20.65 -16.49
CA GLN A 91 11.92 21.57 -15.66
C GLN A 91 11.64 21.40 -14.17
N PHE A 92 10.38 21.22 -13.77
CA PHE A 92 10.01 20.99 -12.38
C PHE A 92 10.58 19.67 -11.84
N ASN A 93 10.45 18.58 -12.60
CA ASN A 93 10.85 17.25 -12.14
C ASN A 93 12.37 17.00 -12.22
N SER A 94 13.04 17.53 -13.25
CA SER A 94 14.41 17.16 -13.61
C SER A 94 15.35 18.37 -13.78
N GLY A 95 14.85 19.59 -13.57
CA GLY A 95 15.66 20.81 -13.64
C GLY A 95 16.69 20.86 -12.52
N LYS A 96 17.85 21.46 -12.82
CA LYS A 96 18.92 21.68 -11.83
C LYS A 96 18.43 22.54 -10.64
N GLU A 97 17.61 23.54 -10.94
CA GLU A 97 17.06 24.45 -9.95
C GLU A 97 15.68 23.97 -9.49
N LYS A 98 15.40 24.08 -8.19
CA LYS A 98 14.07 23.77 -7.66
C LYS A 98 13.06 24.83 -8.10
N VAL A 99 12.16 24.47 -9.00
CA VAL A 99 11.01 25.30 -9.36
C VAL A 99 9.97 25.22 -8.23
N LYS A 100 9.56 26.36 -7.67
CA LYS A 100 8.44 26.41 -6.73
C LYS A 100 7.13 26.30 -7.52
N VAL A 101 6.30 25.36 -7.11
CA VAL A 101 4.94 25.15 -7.61
C VAL A 101 3.98 25.28 -6.43
N ASN A 102 2.78 25.79 -6.67
CA ASN A 102 1.76 25.90 -5.64
C ASN A 102 0.85 24.66 -5.71
N LEU A 103 1.36 23.54 -5.22
CA LEU A 103 0.62 22.28 -5.05
C LEU A 103 0.15 22.12 -3.60
#